data_AF-A0AAW1CQH5-F1
#
_entry.id   AF-A0AAW1CQH5-F1
#
_cell.length_a   1.000
_cell.length_b   1.000
_cell.length_c   1.000
_cell.angle_alpha   90.00
_cell.angle_beta   90.00
_cell.angle_gamma   90.00
#
_symmetry.space_group_name_H-M   'P 1'
#
loop_
_entity.id
_entity.type
_entity.pdbx_description
1 polymer ?
#
loop_
_entity_poly.entity_id
_entity_poly.type
_entity_poly.pdbx_seq_one_letter_code
_entity_poly.pdbx_strand_id
1 'polypeptide(L)'
;MDHCSSIILILAKLLLIAFVLLSSGALIFWIYVERKGILFQIRYWSDEKKQLMIITYFYLVCSYLFSILSATYIFSSPFLLEKMTLYPKEVIFITLIMMATLTALLEYIPYNDKDSVYKLICWLLHSIIMGPSFAYFGYFICIESTLKTCFALSLATLISFTAPEDFYIDLKPFVEKLYIGVTISSFLCFLFNPPVNAISLLLLASNLCGGILLYFCIFITNTQYMLGQLSETCYDPVYTAAVMYLSTLNLMLRIAMFYVAELTDITINDDKFSSNNKRNVSSFA
;
A
#
# COMPACT_ATOMS: atom_id res chain seq x y z
N MET A 1 -8.93 -6.32 -24.29
CA MET A 1 -9.71 -5.41 -23.42
C MET A 1 -10.70 -4.63 -24.26
N ASP A 2 -11.96 -4.64 -23.83
CA ASP A 2 -13.06 -3.90 -24.45
C ASP A 2 -12.90 -2.40 -24.18
N HIS A 3 -13.50 -1.57 -25.03
CA HIS A 3 -13.47 -0.10 -24.95
C HIS A 3 -13.79 0.44 -23.54
N CYS A 4 -14.59 -0.30 -22.77
CA CYS A 4 -14.98 -0.02 -21.39
C CYS A 4 -13.80 -0.06 -20.40
N SER A 5 -12.86 -1.00 -20.59
CA SER A 5 -11.72 -1.15 -19.68
C SER A 5 -10.70 -0.02 -19.81
N SER A 6 -10.47 0.47 -21.03
CA SER A 6 -9.57 1.60 -21.28
C SER A 6 -10.17 2.91 -20.75
N ILE A 7 -11.50 3.09 -20.82
CA ILE A 7 -12.19 4.26 -20.21
C ILE A 7 -11.97 4.29 -18.70
N ILE A 8 -12.04 3.14 -18.02
CA ILE A 8 -11.81 3.07 -16.58
C ILE A 8 -10.39 3.39 -16.22
N LEU A 9 -9.41 2.91 -16.99
CA LEU A 9 -8.01 3.25 -16.75
C LEU A 9 -7.76 4.76 -16.92
N ILE A 10 -8.39 5.39 -17.90
CA ILE A 10 -8.32 6.86 -18.08
C ILE A 10 -8.96 7.59 -16.90
N LEU A 11 -10.17 7.19 -16.50
CA LEU A 11 -10.87 7.78 -15.35
C LEU A 11 -10.05 7.61 -14.07
N ALA A 12 -9.45 6.44 -13.88
CA ALA A 12 -8.55 6.15 -12.77
C ALA A 12 -7.35 7.09 -12.72
N LYS A 13 -6.67 7.30 -13.87
CA LYS A 13 -5.55 8.24 -13.96
C LYS A 13 -5.98 9.66 -13.60
N LEU A 14 -7.11 10.12 -14.14
CA LEU A 14 -7.64 11.45 -13.82
C LEU A 14 -7.96 11.60 -12.32
N LEU A 15 -8.57 10.59 -11.72
CA LEU A 15 -8.87 10.56 -10.29
C LEU A 15 -7.60 10.61 -9.44
N LEU A 16 -6.58 9.83 -9.79
CA LEU A 16 -5.29 9.82 -9.10
C LEU A 16 -4.56 11.17 -9.22
N ILE A 17 -4.56 11.79 -10.40
CA ILE A 17 -3.98 13.13 -10.60
C ILE A 17 -4.72 14.16 -9.74
N ALA A 18 -6.05 14.16 -9.78
CA ALA A 18 -6.86 15.06 -8.97
C ALA A 18 -6.58 14.87 -7.47
N PHE A 19 -6.41 13.63 -7.03
CA PHE A 19 -6.08 13.33 -5.64
C PHE A 19 -4.69 13.81 -5.22
N VAL A 20 -3.68 13.65 -6.08
CA VAL A 20 -2.33 14.17 -5.81
C VAL A 20 -2.35 15.70 -5.72
N LEU A 21 -3.09 16.37 -6.60
CA LEU A 21 -3.27 17.83 -6.56
C LEU A 21 -3.96 18.26 -5.26
N LEU A 22 -5.03 17.58 -4.86
CA LEU A 22 -5.76 17.88 -3.63
C LEU A 22 -4.89 17.64 -2.39
N SER A 23 -4.13 16.53 -2.36
CA SER A 23 -3.21 16.19 -1.27
C SER A 23 -2.06 17.20 -1.16
N SER A 24 -1.52 17.63 -2.30
CA SER A 24 -0.49 18.68 -2.35
C SER A 24 -1.03 20.04 -1.89
N GLY A 25 -2.27 20.37 -2.30
CA GLY A 25 -2.99 21.56 -1.84
C GLY A 25 -3.23 21.54 -0.33
N ALA A 26 -3.63 20.39 0.23
CA ALA A 26 -3.79 20.20 1.66
C ALA A 26 -2.46 20.41 2.41
N LEU A 27 -1.36 19.84 1.90
CA LEU A 27 -0.02 20.07 2.47
C LEU A 27 0.36 21.55 2.50
N ILE A 28 0.16 22.28 1.39
CA ILE A 28 0.44 23.72 1.31
C ILE A 28 -0.45 24.49 2.29
N PHE A 29 -1.73 24.16 2.35
CA PHE A 29 -2.68 24.78 3.27
C PHE A 29 -2.24 24.62 4.73
N TRP A 30 -1.89 23.39 5.14
CA TRP A 30 -1.49 23.13 6.52
C TRP A 30 -0.16 23.80 6.90
N ILE A 31 0.82 23.83 5.98
CA ILE A 31 2.12 24.47 6.21
C ILE A 31 2.00 25.99 6.28
N TYR A 32 1.28 26.62 5.34
CA TYR A 32 1.33 28.08 5.18
C TYR A 32 0.20 28.83 5.86
N VAL A 33 -1.01 28.25 5.88
CA VAL A 33 -2.23 28.92 6.35
C VAL A 33 -2.45 28.65 7.83
N GLU A 34 -2.63 27.39 8.23
CA GLU A 34 -3.06 27.06 9.59
C GLU A 34 -1.89 27.00 10.60
N ARG A 35 -0.76 26.38 10.24
CA ARG A 35 0.46 26.28 11.07
C ARG A 35 0.26 25.67 12.47
N LYS A 36 -0.71 24.77 12.62
CA LYS A 36 -1.01 24.11 13.91
C LYS A 36 -0.52 22.67 14.03
N GLY A 37 0.07 22.11 12.97
CA GLY A 37 0.46 20.71 12.96
C GLY A 37 1.62 20.34 13.88
N ILE A 38 1.79 19.03 14.04
CA ILE A 38 2.80 18.38 14.87
C ILE A 38 4.22 18.84 14.54
N LEU A 39 4.49 19.15 13.27
CA LEU A 39 5.77 19.68 12.80
C LEU A 39 6.22 20.94 13.58
N PHE A 40 5.28 21.81 13.96
CA PHE A 40 5.57 23.04 14.71
C PHE A 40 5.68 22.80 16.22
N GLN A 41 5.12 21.69 16.70
CA GLN A 41 5.08 21.34 18.12
C GLN A 41 6.24 20.42 18.54
N ILE A 42 6.87 19.72 17.60
CA ILE A 42 7.90 18.70 17.86
C ILE A 42 9.10 19.21 18.67
N ARG A 43 9.40 20.52 18.58
CA ARG A 43 10.45 21.17 19.36
C ARG A 43 10.18 21.13 20.87
N TYR A 44 8.92 21.11 21.27
CA TYR A 44 8.48 21.12 22.67
C TYR A 44 8.25 19.71 23.24
N TRP A 45 8.42 18.67 22.44
CA TRP A 45 8.25 17.29 22.91
C TRP A 45 9.37 16.87 23.86
N SER A 46 9.03 16.03 24.84
CA SER A 46 10.02 15.35 25.67
C SER A 46 10.90 14.44 24.82
N ASP A 47 12.11 14.16 25.31
CA ASP A 47 13.05 13.31 24.57
C ASP A 47 12.57 11.85 24.52
N GLU A 48 11.84 11.38 25.53
CA GLU A 48 11.17 10.08 25.53
C GLU A 48 10.17 9.96 24.37
N LYS A 49 9.30 10.97 24.18
CA LYS A 49 8.32 10.99 23.07
C LYS A 49 9.02 10.93 21.71
N LYS A 50 10.14 11.66 21.55
CA LYS A 50 10.95 11.63 20.32
C LYS A 50 11.61 10.27 20.11
N GLN A 51 12.12 9.64 21.17
CA GLN A 51 12.74 8.32 21.11
C GLN A 51 11.74 7.24 20.67
N LEU A 52 10.52 7.23 21.22
CA LEU A 52 9.47 6.30 20.81
C LEU A 52 9.11 6.44 19.32
N MET A 53 9.05 7.68 18.82
CA MET A 53 8.86 7.95 17.39
C MET A 53 9.99 7.34 16.55
N ILE A 54 11.25 7.60 16.93
CA ILE A 54 12.43 7.09 16.22
C ILE A 54 12.44 5.55 16.22
N ILE A 55 12.16 4.92 17.36
CA ILE A 55 12.11 3.45 17.49
C ILE A 55 11.02 2.87 16.58
N THR A 56 9.85 3.50 16.52
CA THR A 56 8.75 3.07 15.64
C THR A 56 9.16 3.14 14.17
N TYR A 57 9.75 4.26 13.75
CA TYR A 57 10.25 4.40 12.38
C TYR A 57 11.42 3.45 12.08
N PHE A 58 12.26 3.14 13.06
CA PHE A 58 13.32 2.15 12.92
C PHE A 58 12.74 0.76 12.59
N TYR A 59 11.76 0.28 13.37
CA TYR A 59 11.06 -0.98 13.07
C TYR A 59 10.37 -0.93 11.71
N LEU A 60 9.74 0.18 11.34
CA LEU A 60 9.08 0.34 10.05
C LEU A 60 10.07 0.24 8.87
N VAL A 61 11.20 0.94 8.95
CA VAL A 61 12.25 0.91 7.92
C VAL A 61 12.89 -0.48 7.84
N CYS A 62 13.16 -1.11 8.98
CA CYS A 62 13.65 -2.49 9.02
C CYS A 62 12.67 -3.46 8.37
N SER A 63 11.36 -3.29 8.57
CA SER A 63 10.34 -4.11 7.88
C SER A 63 10.43 -3.99 6.37
N TYR A 64 10.62 -2.77 5.83
CA TYR A 64 10.84 -2.58 4.40
C TYR A 64 12.10 -3.28 3.90
N LEU A 65 13.22 -3.15 4.63
CA LEU A 65 14.49 -3.80 4.25
C LEU A 65 14.38 -5.32 4.24
N PHE A 66 13.75 -5.91 5.26
CA PHE A 66 13.52 -7.36 5.30
C PHE A 66 12.60 -7.85 4.18
N SER A 67 11.60 -7.05 3.81
CA SER A 67 10.73 -7.34 2.66
C SER A 67 11.51 -7.37 1.35
N ILE A 68 12.38 -6.38 1.13
CA ILE A 68 13.26 -6.29 -0.05
C ILE A 68 14.22 -7.47 -0.09
N LEU A 69 14.84 -7.81 1.04
CA LEU A 69 15.73 -8.98 1.15
C LEU A 69 15.00 -10.28 0.83
N SER A 70 13.79 -10.46 1.36
CA SER A 70 12.92 -11.60 1.08
C SER A 70 12.61 -11.72 -0.42
N ALA A 71 12.19 -10.63 -1.04
CA ALA A 71 11.89 -10.59 -2.46
C ALA A 71 13.12 -10.89 -3.32
N THR A 72 14.25 -10.28 -2.99
CA THR A 72 15.53 -10.47 -3.70
C THR A 72 16.00 -11.93 -3.61
N TYR A 73 15.84 -12.56 -2.45
CA TYR A 73 16.16 -13.97 -2.26
C TYR A 73 15.31 -14.87 -3.18
N ILE A 74 14.02 -14.57 -3.31
CA ILE A 74 13.11 -15.34 -4.16
C ILE A 74 13.42 -15.13 -5.64
N PHE A 75 13.67 -13.89 -6.08
CA PHE A 75 14.08 -13.61 -7.46
C PHE A 75 15.42 -14.25 -7.83
N SER A 76 16.32 -14.43 -6.86
CA SER A 76 17.64 -15.04 -7.08
C SER A 76 17.61 -16.57 -7.11
N SER A 77 16.53 -17.21 -6.62
CA SER A 77 16.41 -18.66 -6.52
C SER A 77 15.46 -19.20 -7.60
N PRO A 78 15.95 -19.86 -8.66
CA PRO A 78 15.11 -20.39 -9.74
C PRO A 78 14.03 -21.34 -9.24
N PHE A 79 14.36 -22.19 -8.26
CA PHE A 79 13.44 -23.15 -7.67
C PHE A 79 12.29 -22.48 -6.92
N LEU A 80 12.57 -21.44 -6.13
CA LEU A 80 11.53 -20.70 -5.41
C LEU A 80 10.70 -19.89 -6.40
N LEU A 81 11.34 -19.22 -7.34
CA LEU A 81 10.66 -18.41 -8.36
C LEU A 81 9.70 -19.26 -9.20
N GLU A 82 10.13 -20.45 -9.66
CA GLU A 82 9.27 -21.39 -10.40
C GLU A 82 8.06 -21.81 -9.56
N LYS A 83 8.27 -22.20 -8.30
CA LYS A 83 7.15 -22.59 -7.41
C LYS A 83 6.17 -21.46 -7.14
N MET A 84 6.67 -20.24 -6.90
CA MET A 84 5.81 -19.09 -6.60
C MET A 84 5.03 -18.62 -7.83
N THR A 85 5.60 -18.79 -9.02
CA THR A 85 4.93 -18.43 -10.28
C THR A 85 3.96 -19.50 -10.78
N LEU A 86 4.08 -20.75 -10.32
CA LEU A 86 3.17 -21.84 -10.69
C LEU A 86 1.79 -21.73 -10.01
N TYR A 87 1.74 -21.19 -8.79
CA TYR A 87 0.50 -20.99 -8.00
C TYR A 87 0.36 -19.54 -7.52
N PRO A 88 0.27 -18.56 -8.43
CA PRO A 88 0.41 -17.16 -8.08
C PRO A 88 -0.76 -16.63 -7.24
N LYS A 89 -1.98 -17.12 -7.48
CA LYS A 89 -3.18 -16.69 -6.77
C LYS A 89 -3.17 -17.21 -5.34
N GLU A 90 -2.80 -18.47 -5.17
CA GLU A 90 -2.69 -19.15 -3.89
C GLU A 90 -1.60 -18.51 -3.03
N VAL A 91 -0.44 -18.21 -3.61
CA VAL A 91 0.67 -17.54 -2.91
C VAL A 91 0.22 -16.18 -2.39
N ILE A 92 -0.40 -15.33 -3.22
CA ILE A 92 -0.89 -14.01 -2.78
C ILE A 92 -1.95 -14.14 -1.69
N PHE A 93 -2.88 -15.09 -1.81
CA PHE A 93 -3.93 -15.29 -0.84
C PHE A 93 -3.39 -15.75 0.53
N ILE A 94 -2.47 -16.72 0.51
CA ILE A 94 -1.86 -17.26 1.73
C ILE A 94 -1.02 -16.18 2.42
N THR A 95 -0.21 -15.43 1.69
CA THR A 95 0.62 -14.37 2.30
C THR A 95 -0.22 -13.24 2.89
N LEU A 96 -1.35 -12.86 2.26
CA LEU A 96 -2.27 -11.86 2.81
C LEU A 96 -2.93 -12.34 4.11
N ILE A 97 -3.36 -13.61 4.18
CA ILE A 97 -3.89 -14.19 5.40
C ILE A 97 -2.81 -14.25 6.48
N MET A 98 -1.62 -14.76 6.14
CA MET A 98 -0.50 -14.87 7.07
C MET A 98 -0.05 -13.50 7.59
N MET A 99 -0.08 -12.48 6.74
CA MET A 99 0.19 -11.11 7.14
C MET A 99 -0.82 -10.64 8.18
N ALA A 100 -2.13 -10.76 7.89
CA ALA A 100 -3.18 -10.33 8.81
C ALA A 100 -3.14 -11.07 10.16
N THR A 101 -2.86 -12.39 10.14
CA THR A 101 -2.73 -13.17 11.37
C THR A 101 -1.49 -12.79 12.17
N LEU A 102 -0.36 -12.51 11.52
CA LEU A 102 0.85 -12.04 12.19
C LEU A 102 0.66 -10.63 12.76
N THR A 103 -0.07 -9.74 12.09
CA THR A 103 -0.41 -8.41 12.65
C THR A 103 -1.26 -8.57 13.91
N ALA A 104 -2.29 -9.43 13.88
CA ALA A 104 -3.11 -9.70 15.05
C ALA A 104 -2.28 -10.33 16.19
N LEU A 105 -1.38 -11.25 15.87
CA LEU A 105 -0.50 -11.87 16.86
C LEU A 105 0.44 -10.85 17.53
N LEU A 106 0.96 -9.88 16.77
CA LEU A 106 1.79 -8.79 17.32
C LEU A 106 1.05 -7.90 18.31
N GLU A 107 -0.26 -7.71 18.12
CA GLU A 107 -1.12 -6.97 19.04
C GLU A 107 -1.23 -7.67 20.40
N TYR A 108 -1.38 -9.00 20.38
CA TYR A 108 -1.57 -9.80 21.59
C TYR A 108 -0.28 -10.02 22.40
N ILE A 109 0.89 -10.01 21.75
CA ILE A 109 2.16 -10.17 22.45
C ILE A 109 2.51 -8.82 23.10
N PRO A 110 2.65 -8.71 24.44
CA PRO A 110 2.95 -7.42 25.07
C PRO A 110 4.35 -6.92 24.69
N TYR A 111 4.52 -5.60 24.62
CA TYR A 111 5.84 -4.97 24.51
C TYR A 111 6.47 -4.85 25.90
N ASN A 112 7.20 -5.87 26.33
CA ASN A 112 7.91 -5.91 27.61
C ASN A 112 9.25 -6.65 27.46
N ASP A 113 10.16 -6.50 28.43
CA ASP A 113 11.48 -7.12 28.36
C ASP A 113 11.43 -8.67 28.34
N LYS A 114 10.40 -9.26 28.96
CA LYS A 114 10.27 -10.71 29.15
C LYS A 114 9.83 -11.45 27.88
N ASP A 115 8.94 -10.87 27.08
CA ASP A 115 8.37 -11.46 25.86
C ASP A 115 8.95 -10.83 24.57
N SER A 116 9.94 -9.96 24.73
CA SER A 116 10.60 -9.21 23.64
C SER A 116 11.07 -10.10 22.49
N VAL A 117 11.62 -11.28 22.78
CA VAL A 117 12.14 -12.22 21.76
C VAL A 117 11.01 -12.77 20.88
N TYR A 118 9.89 -13.21 21.47
CA TYR A 118 8.76 -13.74 20.70
C TYR A 118 8.15 -12.67 19.80
N LYS A 119 8.05 -11.44 20.31
CA LYS A 119 7.54 -10.31 19.53
C LYS A 119 8.44 -9.97 18.35
N LEU A 120 9.75 -9.96 18.57
CA LEU A 120 10.74 -9.69 17.52
C LEU A 120 10.74 -10.78 16.44
N ILE A 121 10.61 -12.06 16.81
CA ILE A 121 10.49 -13.16 15.85
C ILE A 121 9.19 -13.02 15.04
N CYS A 122 8.08 -12.72 15.70
CA CYS A 122 6.79 -12.50 15.03
C CYS A 122 6.87 -11.32 14.05
N TRP A 123 7.48 -10.20 14.47
CA TRP A 123 7.70 -9.02 13.65
C TRP A 123 8.63 -9.29 12.46
N LEU A 124 9.70 -10.06 12.66
CA LEU A 124 10.61 -10.46 11.59
C LEU A 124 9.87 -11.32 10.54
N LEU A 125 9.10 -12.30 10.99
CA LEU A 125 8.30 -13.15 10.09
C LEU A 125 7.27 -12.31 9.33
N HIS A 126 6.57 -11.41 10.01
CA HIS A 126 5.64 -10.44 9.42
C HIS A 126 6.32 -9.58 8.35
N SER A 127 7.56 -9.16 8.59
CA SER A 127 8.31 -8.31 7.65
C SER A 127 8.71 -9.06 6.37
N ILE A 128 9.02 -10.35 6.46
CA ILE A 128 9.55 -11.16 5.36
C ILE A 128 8.45 -11.81 4.50
N ILE A 129 7.26 -12.09 5.08
CA ILE A 129 6.24 -12.96 4.48
C ILE A 129 5.66 -12.48 3.14
N MET A 130 5.81 -11.20 2.78
CA MET A 130 5.31 -10.65 1.50
C MET A 130 6.27 -10.78 0.32
N GLY A 131 7.54 -11.11 0.56
CA GLY A 131 8.50 -11.34 -0.52
C GLY A 131 8.00 -12.28 -1.62
N PRO A 132 7.38 -13.44 -1.29
CA PRO A 132 6.79 -14.35 -2.27
C PRO A 132 5.73 -13.73 -3.17
N SER A 133 4.89 -12.83 -2.64
CA SER A 133 3.86 -12.17 -3.44
C SER A 133 4.43 -11.22 -4.49
N PHE A 134 5.62 -10.67 -4.25
CA PHE A 134 6.27 -9.80 -5.20
C PHE A 134 6.82 -10.56 -6.41
N ALA A 135 7.15 -11.85 -6.24
CA ALA A 135 7.56 -12.70 -7.35
C ALA A 135 6.50 -12.78 -8.46
N TYR A 136 5.22 -12.67 -8.12
CA TYR A 136 4.11 -12.66 -9.08
C TYR A 136 4.18 -11.51 -10.09
N PHE A 137 4.54 -10.31 -9.62
CA PHE A 137 4.56 -9.11 -10.46
C PHE A 137 5.82 -9.03 -11.32
N GLY A 138 6.89 -9.73 -10.93
CA GLY A 138 8.20 -9.63 -11.58
C GLY A 138 8.99 -8.39 -11.15
N TYR A 139 10.30 -8.46 -11.33
CA TYR A 139 11.24 -7.48 -10.76
C TYR A 139 10.95 -6.04 -11.18
N PHE A 140 10.63 -5.81 -12.47
CA PHE A 140 10.46 -4.48 -13.03
C PHE A 140 9.24 -3.77 -12.43
N ILE A 141 8.10 -4.47 -12.37
CA ILE A 141 6.86 -3.94 -11.78
C ILE A 141 7.06 -3.69 -10.28
N CYS A 142 7.79 -4.55 -9.58
CA CYS A 142 8.11 -4.35 -8.16
C CYS A 142 8.92 -3.07 -7.92
N ILE A 143 9.94 -2.79 -8.74
CA ILE A 143 10.74 -1.55 -8.60
C ILE A 143 9.87 -0.32 -8.85
N GLU A 144 9.12 -0.29 -9.94
CA GLU A 144 8.25 0.84 -10.31
C GLU A 144 7.16 1.12 -9.27
N SER A 145 6.49 0.05 -8.81
CA SER A 145 5.45 0.18 -7.77
C SER A 145 6.05 0.61 -6.43
N THR A 146 7.24 0.14 -6.07
CA THR A 146 7.94 0.56 -4.84
C THR A 146 8.28 2.05 -4.90
N LEU A 147 8.84 2.55 -6.00
CA LEU A 147 9.19 3.96 -6.15
C LEU A 147 7.94 4.87 -6.03
N LYS A 148 6.86 4.52 -6.73
CA LYS A 148 5.58 5.24 -6.66
C LYS A 148 4.99 5.20 -5.25
N THR A 149 5.12 4.07 -4.56
CA THR A 149 4.68 3.94 -3.16
C THR A 149 5.52 4.82 -2.24
N CYS A 150 6.85 4.83 -2.37
CA CYS A 150 7.73 5.69 -1.58
C CYS A 150 7.35 7.17 -1.71
N PHE A 151 7.03 7.63 -2.92
CA PHE A 151 6.56 8.99 -3.15
C PHE A 151 5.23 9.27 -2.44
N ALA A 152 4.26 8.35 -2.57
CA ALA A 152 2.97 8.45 -1.92
C ALA A 152 3.09 8.48 -0.38
N LEU A 153 3.91 7.61 0.21
CA LEU A 153 4.16 7.57 1.66
C LEU A 153 4.86 8.83 2.16
N SER A 154 5.80 9.37 1.39
CA SER A 154 6.49 10.62 1.74
C SER A 154 5.51 11.79 1.81
N LEU A 155 4.64 11.91 0.80
CA LEU A 155 3.57 12.90 0.78
C LEU A 155 2.59 12.72 1.93
N ALA A 156 2.12 11.49 2.17
CA ALA A 156 1.22 11.15 3.27
C ALA A 156 1.83 11.48 4.65
N THR A 157 3.10 11.15 4.85
CA THR A 157 3.83 11.47 6.09
C THR A 157 3.89 12.98 6.29
N LEU A 158 4.30 13.74 5.27
CA LEU A 158 4.36 15.21 5.35
C LEU A 158 3.00 15.83 5.68
N ILE A 159 1.93 15.35 5.05
CA ILE A 159 0.55 15.78 5.36
C ILE A 159 0.21 15.49 6.82
N SER A 160 0.52 14.29 7.31
CA SER A 160 0.21 13.87 8.69
C SER A 160 0.91 14.74 9.73
N PHE A 161 2.18 15.10 9.49
CA PHE A 161 2.96 15.95 10.39
C PHE A 161 2.54 17.43 10.33
N THR A 162 2.02 17.89 9.19
CA THR A 162 1.66 19.31 9.00
C THR A 162 0.23 19.61 9.40
N ALA A 163 -0.66 18.62 9.34
CA ALA A 163 -2.05 18.77 9.77
C ALA A 163 -2.19 18.81 11.31
N PRO A 164 -3.25 19.46 11.82
CA PRO A 164 -3.61 19.42 13.25
C PRO A 164 -3.77 17.98 13.75
N GLU A 165 -3.42 17.75 15.02
CA GLU A 165 -3.34 16.40 15.62
C GLU A 165 -4.68 15.64 15.57
N ASP A 166 -5.81 16.32 15.78
CA ASP A 166 -7.12 15.68 15.85
C ASP A 166 -7.76 15.41 14.47
N PHE A 167 -7.31 16.09 13.40
CA PHE A 167 -8.05 16.14 12.14
C PHE A 167 -8.19 14.77 11.45
N TYR A 168 -7.09 14.03 11.26
CA TYR A 168 -7.17 12.69 10.66
C TYR A 168 -7.51 11.61 11.68
N ILE A 169 -7.34 11.87 12.98
CA ILE A 169 -7.85 10.99 14.04
C ILE A 169 -9.38 10.94 13.97
N ASP A 170 -10.05 12.08 13.83
CA ASP A 170 -11.51 12.17 13.68
C ASP A 170 -12.01 11.51 12.38
N LEU A 171 -11.17 11.48 11.34
CA LEU A 171 -11.47 10.84 10.07
C LEU A 171 -11.27 9.31 10.10
N LYS A 172 -10.47 8.79 11.05
CA LYS A 172 -10.12 7.37 11.15
C LYS A 172 -11.35 6.43 11.16
N PRO A 173 -12.43 6.69 11.92
CA PRO A 173 -13.61 5.80 11.91
C PRO A 173 -14.31 5.73 10.56
N PHE A 174 -14.29 6.82 9.77
CA PHE A 174 -14.84 6.82 8.42
C PHE A 174 -13.97 6.00 7.47
N VAL A 175 -12.65 6.18 7.55
CA VAL A 175 -11.67 5.44 6.74
C VAL A 175 -11.72 3.93 7.06
N GLU A 176 -11.85 3.54 8.32
CA GLU A 176 -11.99 2.14 8.74
C GLU A 176 -13.26 1.47 8.19
N LYS A 177 -14.37 2.20 8.08
CA LYS A 177 -15.60 1.68 7.44
C LYS A 177 -15.39 1.43 5.95
N LEU A 178 -14.71 2.34 5.26
CA LEU A 178 -14.35 2.15 3.85
C LEU A 178 -13.38 0.98 3.66
N TYR A 179 -12.45 0.80 4.60
CA TYR A 179 -11.52 -0.33 4.60
C TYR A 179 -12.23 -1.68 4.62
N ILE A 180 -13.25 -1.84 5.46
CA ILE A 180 -14.06 -3.07 5.49
C ILE A 180 -14.72 -3.31 4.13
N GLY A 181 -15.31 -2.26 3.53
CA GLY A 181 -15.95 -2.35 2.22
C GLY A 181 -14.98 -2.76 1.10
N VAL A 182 -13.80 -2.13 1.02
CA VAL A 182 -12.79 -2.45 0.01
C VAL A 182 -12.19 -3.84 0.24
N THR A 183 -12.02 -4.27 1.49
CA THR A 183 -11.53 -5.61 1.82
C THR A 183 -12.51 -6.69 1.37
N ILE A 184 -13.81 -6.52 1.63
CA ILE A 184 -14.86 -7.41 1.12
C ILE A 184 -14.86 -7.43 -0.41
N SER A 185 -14.76 -6.26 -1.05
CA SER A 185 -14.66 -6.15 -2.52
C SER A 185 -13.44 -6.88 -3.08
N SER A 186 -12.29 -6.80 -2.40
CA SER A 186 -11.05 -7.49 -2.78
C SER A 186 -11.22 -9.01 -2.68
N PHE A 187 -11.84 -9.49 -1.60
CA PHE A 187 -12.13 -10.91 -1.40
C PHE A 187 -13.11 -11.46 -2.45
N LEU A 188 -14.17 -10.72 -2.77
CA LEU A 188 -15.13 -11.09 -3.82
C LEU A 188 -14.47 -11.13 -5.20
N CYS A 189 -13.57 -10.19 -5.50
CA CYS A 189 -12.82 -10.18 -6.75
C CYS A 189 -11.93 -11.43 -6.90
N PHE A 190 -11.36 -11.91 -5.79
CA PHE A 190 -10.53 -13.12 -5.77
C PHE A 190 -11.35 -14.40 -5.96
N LEU A 191 -12.49 -14.54 -5.26
CA LEU A 191 -13.30 -15.76 -5.31
C LEU A 191 -14.03 -15.95 -6.63
N PHE A 192 -14.55 -14.88 -7.23
CA PHE A 192 -15.54 -15.02 -8.29
C PHE A 192 -14.97 -15.06 -9.70
N ASN A 193 -13.67 -14.77 -9.92
CA ASN A 193 -13.07 -14.48 -11.25
C ASN A 193 -14.14 -13.90 -12.21
N PRO A 194 -14.85 -12.83 -11.79
CA PRO A 194 -16.19 -12.61 -12.30
C PRO A 194 -16.13 -12.34 -13.81
N PRO A 195 -17.03 -12.95 -14.61
CA PRO A 195 -17.12 -12.65 -16.04
C PRO A 195 -17.25 -11.13 -16.22
N VAL A 196 -16.68 -10.61 -17.32
CA VAL A 196 -16.57 -9.16 -17.57
C VAL A 196 -17.96 -8.52 -17.67
N ASN A 197 -18.50 -8.15 -16.50
CA ASN A 197 -19.83 -7.60 -16.28
C ASN A 197 -19.68 -6.26 -15.55
N ALA A 198 -20.72 -5.42 -15.55
CA ALA A 198 -20.67 -4.14 -14.83
C ALA A 198 -20.25 -4.28 -13.34
N ILE A 199 -20.60 -5.40 -12.71
CA ILE A 199 -20.23 -5.72 -11.32
C ILE A 199 -18.74 -6.02 -11.18
N SER A 200 -18.15 -6.85 -12.05
CA SER A 200 -16.71 -7.15 -12.01
C SER A 200 -15.88 -5.90 -12.21
N LEU A 201 -16.38 -5.02 -13.08
CA LEU A 201 -15.76 -3.78 -13.45
C LEU A 201 -15.81 -2.76 -12.30
N LEU A 202 -16.93 -2.69 -11.58
CA LEU A 202 -17.08 -1.90 -10.37
C LEU A 202 -16.16 -2.41 -9.25
N LEU A 203 -16.08 -3.72 -9.04
CA LEU A 203 -15.18 -4.35 -8.07
C LEU A 203 -13.71 -4.09 -8.41
N LEU A 204 -13.35 -4.13 -9.70
CA LEU A 204 -11.99 -3.83 -10.16
C LEU A 204 -11.64 -2.35 -9.93
N ALA A 205 -12.55 -1.43 -10.29
CA ALA A 205 -12.35 0.01 -10.11
C ALA A 205 -12.25 0.40 -8.62
N SER A 206 -13.10 -0.18 -7.77
CA SER A 206 -13.05 0.06 -6.32
C SER A 206 -11.77 -0.51 -5.69
N ASN A 207 -11.32 -1.69 -6.10
CA ASN A 207 -10.10 -2.30 -5.57
C ASN A 207 -8.82 -1.60 -6.05
N LEU A 208 -8.75 -1.19 -7.32
CA LEU A 208 -7.59 -0.49 -7.87
C LEU A 208 -7.56 0.96 -7.41
N CYS A 209 -8.56 1.76 -7.80
CA CYS A 209 -8.53 3.21 -7.58
C CYS A 209 -8.94 3.55 -6.14
N GLY A 210 -10.08 3.00 -5.71
CA GLY A 210 -10.56 3.18 -4.35
C GLY A 210 -9.56 2.64 -3.34
N GLY A 211 -8.92 1.49 -3.62
CA GLY A 211 -7.86 0.93 -2.80
C GLY A 211 -6.64 1.83 -2.67
N ILE A 212 -6.09 2.38 -3.77
CA ILE A 212 -4.94 3.29 -3.69
C ILE A 212 -5.25 4.50 -2.81
N LEU A 213 -6.39 5.17 -3.05
CA LEU A 213 -6.82 6.34 -2.28
C LEU A 213 -7.05 5.99 -0.81
N LEU A 214 -7.73 4.87 -0.56
CA LEU A 214 -8.03 4.39 0.78
C LEU A 214 -6.76 4.11 1.57
N TYR A 215 -5.83 3.31 1.04
CA TYR A 215 -4.62 2.95 1.79
C TYR A 215 -3.66 4.12 1.97
N PHE A 216 -3.67 5.10 1.07
CA PHE A 216 -3.00 6.38 1.30
C PHE A 216 -3.63 7.12 2.50
N CYS A 217 -4.95 7.23 2.55
CA CYS A 217 -5.65 7.83 3.69
C CYS A 217 -5.43 7.04 5.00
N ILE A 218 -5.48 5.70 4.96
CA ILE A 218 -5.16 4.84 6.10
C ILE A 218 -3.75 5.11 6.62
N PHE A 219 -2.77 5.27 5.72
CA PHE A 219 -1.41 5.58 6.13
C PHE A 219 -1.34 6.94 6.84
N ILE A 220 -2.07 7.96 6.35
CA ILE A 220 -2.17 9.27 7.01
C ILE A 220 -2.80 9.13 8.41
N THR A 221 -3.96 8.48 8.51
CA THR A 221 -4.67 8.31 9.78
C THR A 221 -3.84 7.50 10.78
N ASN A 222 -3.15 6.45 10.32
CA ASN A 222 -2.27 5.64 11.17
C ASN A 222 -1.05 6.44 11.64
N THR A 223 -0.49 7.29 10.77
CA THR A 223 0.63 8.16 11.16
C THR A 223 0.20 9.17 12.21
N GLN A 224 -0.94 9.85 12.05
CA GLN A 224 -1.45 10.76 13.09
C GLN A 224 -1.82 10.04 14.39
N TYR A 225 -2.49 8.88 14.30
CA TYR A 225 -2.83 8.07 15.45
C TYR A 225 -1.57 7.66 16.23
N MET A 226 -0.54 7.17 15.53
CA MET A 226 0.77 6.87 16.12
C MET A 226 1.34 8.08 16.87
N LEU A 227 1.35 9.27 16.25
CA LEU A 227 1.91 10.48 16.85
C LEU A 227 1.16 10.91 18.14
N GLY A 228 -0.17 10.73 18.18
CA GLY A 228 -0.98 10.98 19.37
C GLY A 228 -0.69 10.00 20.50
N GLN A 229 -0.46 8.73 20.17
CA GLN A 229 -0.22 7.66 21.15
C GLN A 229 1.20 7.64 21.74
N LEU A 230 2.16 8.39 21.17
CA LEU A 230 3.54 8.42 21.68
C LEU A 230 3.68 8.88 23.15
N SER A 231 2.61 9.41 23.74
CA SER A 231 2.58 9.82 25.16
C SER A 231 1.86 8.82 26.08
N GLU A 232 1.32 7.73 25.53
CA GLU A 232 0.62 6.70 26.30
C GLU A 232 1.61 5.76 27.00
N THR A 233 1.30 5.38 28.24
CA THR A 233 2.14 4.51 29.07
C THR A 233 2.30 3.09 28.51
N CYS A 234 1.42 2.67 27.61
CA CYS A 234 1.39 1.34 27.01
C CYS A 234 1.67 1.39 25.49
N TYR A 235 2.38 2.41 25.03
CA TYR A 235 2.75 2.52 23.61
C TYR A 235 3.66 1.38 23.16
N ASP A 236 3.32 0.79 22.02
CA ASP A 236 4.03 -0.34 21.44
C ASP A 236 4.59 0.02 20.06
N PRO A 237 5.90 0.28 19.95
CA PRO A 237 6.49 0.70 18.69
C PRO A 237 6.52 -0.42 17.63
N VAL A 238 6.55 -1.70 18.05
CA VAL A 238 6.67 -2.83 17.12
C VAL A 238 5.34 -3.11 16.43
N TYR A 239 4.25 -3.17 17.20
CA TYR A 239 2.92 -3.34 16.63
C TYR A 239 2.52 -2.13 15.77
N THR A 240 2.77 -0.90 16.26
CA THR A 240 2.46 0.32 15.51
C THR A 240 3.19 0.37 14.17
N ALA A 241 4.48 0.00 14.16
CA ALA A 241 5.24 -0.13 12.92
C ALA A 241 4.68 -1.23 11.99
N ALA A 242 4.25 -2.37 12.54
CA ALA A 242 3.66 -3.45 11.76
C ALA A 242 2.33 -3.04 11.08
N VAL A 243 1.48 -2.30 11.78
CA VAL A 243 0.22 -1.73 11.23
C VAL A 243 0.52 -0.74 10.09
N MET A 244 1.50 0.14 10.28
CA MET A 244 1.93 1.07 9.22
C MET A 244 2.53 0.32 8.02
N TYR A 245 3.35 -0.70 8.26
CA TYR A 245 3.93 -1.55 7.21
C TYR A 245 2.84 -2.30 6.43
N LEU A 246 1.82 -2.83 7.11
CA LEU A 246 0.68 -3.48 6.46
C LEU A 246 -0.07 -2.52 5.53
N SER A 247 -0.33 -1.28 5.97
CA SER A 247 -0.97 -0.28 5.11
C SER A 247 -0.11 0.08 3.89
N THR A 248 1.22 0.12 4.06
CA THR A 248 2.18 0.35 2.97
C THR A 248 2.16 -0.77 1.94
N LEU A 249 2.24 -2.03 2.37
CA LEU A 249 2.19 -3.17 1.47
C LEU A 249 0.88 -3.23 0.71
N ASN A 250 -0.22 -2.94 1.41
CA ASN A 250 -1.52 -2.88 0.78
C ASN A 250 -1.56 -1.80 -0.31
N LEU A 251 -1.07 -0.59 -0.04
CA LEU A 251 -0.94 0.47 -1.04
C LEU A 251 -0.08 0.03 -2.24
N MET A 252 1.10 -0.53 -1.96
CA MET A 252 2.04 -1.00 -2.99
C MET A 252 1.40 -2.04 -3.90
N LEU A 253 0.69 -3.04 -3.35
CA LEU A 253 0.01 -4.07 -4.15
C LEU A 253 -0.99 -3.45 -5.12
N ARG A 254 -1.76 -2.43 -4.72
CA ARG A 254 -2.72 -1.79 -5.63
C ARG A 254 -2.03 -0.95 -6.69
N ILE A 255 -0.93 -0.27 -6.34
CA ILE A 255 -0.11 0.45 -7.31
C ILE A 255 0.51 -0.54 -8.32
N ALA A 256 0.99 -1.69 -7.87
CA ALA A 256 1.53 -2.75 -8.73
C ALA A 256 0.46 -3.29 -9.69
N MET A 257 -0.73 -3.64 -9.17
CA MET A 257 -1.86 -4.09 -10.00
C MET A 257 -2.30 -3.01 -11.00
N PHE A 258 -2.33 -1.74 -10.60
CA PHE A 258 -2.64 -0.63 -11.50
C PHE A 258 -1.61 -0.51 -12.63
N TYR A 259 -0.32 -0.65 -12.30
CA TYR A 259 0.75 -0.60 -13.29
C TYR A 259 0.71 -1.79 -14.27
N VAL A 260 0.36 -2.99 -13.79
CA VAL A 260 0.08 -4.15 -14.67
C VAL A 260 -1.08 -3.86 -15.63
N ALA A 261 -2.18 -3.29 -15.13
CA ALA A 261 -3.32 -2.92 -15.96
C ALA A 261 -2.95 -1.85 -17.02
N GLU A 262 -2.06 -0.92 -16.67
CA GLU A 262 -1.55 0.07 -17.60
C GLU A 262 -0.67 -0.53 -18.71
N LEU A 263 0.28 -1.41 -18.35
CA LEU A 263 1.16 -2.07 -19.33
C LEU A 263 0.39 -2.99 -20.29
N THR A 264 -0.66 -3.65 -19.78
CA THR A 264 -1.52 -4.50 -20.62
C THR A 264 -2.39 -3.69 -21.60
N ASP A 265 -2.87 -2.51 -21.22
CA ASP A 265 -3.60 -1.63 -22.15
C ASP A 265 -2.68 -1.07 -23.26
N ILE A 266 -1.44 -0.72 -22.91
CA ILE A 266 -0.43 -0.22 -23.87
C ILE A 266 -0.10 -1.28 -24.92
N THR A 267 0.25 -2.50 -24.49
CA THR A 267 0.62 -3.59 -25.41
C THR A 267 -0.52 -3.96 -26.37
N ILE A 268 -1.76 -4.00 -25.90
CA ILE A 268 -2.94 -4.25 -26.75
C ILE A 268 -3.14 -3.13 -27.79
N ASN A 269 -2.91 -1.88 -27.42
CA ASN A 269 -3.05 -0.75 -28.34
C ASN A 269 -1.94 -0.74 -29.40
N ASP A 270 -0.71 -1.09 -29.04
CA ASP A 270 0.42 -1.22 -29.99
C ASP A 270 0.19 -2.36 -31.00
N ASP A 271 -0.34 -3.50 -30.56
CA ASP A 271 -0.69 -4.63 -31.43
C ASP A 271 -1.85 -4.29 -32.38
N LYS A 272 -2.86 -3.54 -31.91
CA LYS A 272 -3.93 -3.01 -32.78
C LYS A 272 -3.40 -2.01 -33.79
N PHE A 273 -2.50 -1.12 -33.39
CA PHE A 273 -1.90 -0.13 -34.28
C PHE A 273 -1.04 -0.79 -35.36
N SER A 274 -0.20 -1.76 -34.99
CA SER A 274 0.66 -2.49 -35.93
C SER A 274 -0.17 -3.36 -36.90
N SER A 275 -1.26 -3.99 -36.45
CA SER A 275 -2.14 -4.80 -37.30
C SER A 275 -3.04 -3.97 -38.21
N ASN A 276 -3.49 -2.78 -37.80
CA ASN A 276 -4.17 -1.83 -38.67
C ASN A 276 -3.23 -1.24 -39.72
N ASN A 277 -1.97 -0.97 -39.36
CA ASN A 277 -0.99 -0.48 -40.31
C ASN A 277 -0.65 -1.55 -41.36
N LYS A 278 -0.53 -2.83 -40.97
CA LYS A 278 -0.40 -3.95 -41.93
C LYS A 278 -1.62 -4.11 -42.84
N ARG A 279 -2.85 -3.93 -42.33
CA ARG A 279 -4.07 -4.00 -43.15
C ARG A 279 -4.22 -2.84 -44.13
N ASN A 280 -3.84 -1.63 -43.74
CA ASN A 280 -3.84 -0.47 -44.62
C ASN A 280 -2.75 -0.56 -45.71
N VAL A 281 -1.62 -1.22 -45.44
CA VAL A 281 -0.61 -1.48 -46.48
C VAL A 281 -1.06 -2.58 -47.45
N SER A 282 -1.87 -3.54 -47.02
CA SER A 282 -2.45 -4.57 -47.91
C SER A 282 -3.68 -4.14 -48.71
N SER A 283 -4.27 -2.96 -48.43
CA SER A 283 -5.38 -2.40 -49.23
C SER A 283 -4.91 -1.42 -50.31
N PHE A 284 -3.59 -1.25 -50.45
CA PHE A 284 -2.94 -0.47 -51.51
C PHE A 284 -2.06 -1.33 -52.44
N ALA A 285 -2.24 -2.66 -52.42
CA ALA A 285 -1.62 -3.61 -53.33
C ALA A 285 -2.67 -4.30 -54.21
#